data_AF-A0A0G1QP25-F1
#
_entry.id   AF-A0A0G1QP25-F1
#
_cell.length_a   1.000
_cell.length_b   1.000
_cell.length_c   1.000
_cell.angle_alpha   90.00
_cell.angle_beta   90.00
_cell.angle_gamma   90.00
#
_symmetry.space_group_name_H-M   'P 1'
#
loop_
_entity.id
_entity.type
_entity.pdbx_description
1 polymer ?
#
loop_
_entity_poly.entity_id
_entity_poly.type
_entity_poly.pdbx_seq_one_letter_code
_entity_poly.pdbx_strand_id
1 'polypeptide(L)' 'PANLKEGAGVIDFGYYYFEDGKLSGDLDMTSPDIDKLSFYTPTPGGTGPILVAKLLENFYKLNSSNV' A
#
# COMPACT_ATOMS: atom_id res chain seq x y z
N PRO A 1 4.41 -2.08 12.52
CA PRO A 1 3.99 -3.11 13.52
C PRO A 1 5.21 -3.94 13.96
N ALA A 2 5.30 -4.36 15.23
CA ALA A 2 6.50 -4.97 15.83
C ALA A 2 6.42 -6.50 16.02
N ASN A 3 5.46 -7.16 15.39
CA ASN A 3 5.28 -8.62 15.47
C ASN A 3 5.02 -9.18 14.07
N LEU A 4 6.03 -9.11 13.20
CA LEU A 4 5.92 -9.65 11.85
C LEU A 4 6.29 -11.14 11.85
N LYS A 5 5.46 -11.95 11.18
CA LYS A 5 5.69 -13.38 11.01
C LYS A 5 6.74 -13.62 9.91
N GLU A 6 7.59 -14.63 10.12
CA GLU A 6 8.52 -15.11 9.10
C GLU A 6 7.80 -15.45 7.78
N GLY A 7 8.31 -14.91 6.68
CA GLY A 7 7.75 -15.05 5.34
C GLY A 7 6.45 -14.30 5.10
N ALA A 8 6.03 -13.37 5.99
CA ALA A 8 4.79 -12.63 5.78
C ALA A 8 4.85 -11.70 4.56
N GLY A 9 3.72 -11.54 3.88
CA GLY A 9 3.50 -10.44 2.94
C GLY A 9 2.76 -9.32 3.64
N VAL A 10 3.24 -8.08 3.53
CA VAL A 10 2.57 -6.90 4.11
C VAL A 10 1.96 -6.05 3.01
N ILE A 11 0.67 -5.72 3.17
CA ILE A 11 -0.02 -4.74 2.34
C ILE A 11 -0.30 -3.52 3.21
N ASP A 12 0.41 -2.44 2.92
CA ASP A 12 0.37 -1.17 3.63
C ASP A 12 -0.51 -0.17 2.88
N PHE A 13 -1.61 0.23 3.52
CA PHE A 13 -2.51 1.29 3.05
C PHE A 13 -2.31 2.61 3.80
N GLY A 14 -1.42 2.60 4.80
CA GLY A 14 -1.06 3.77 5.55
C GLY A 14 -0.46 4.82 4.65
N TYR A 15 -0.80 6.06 4.94
CA TYR A 15 -0.15 7.22 4.35
C TYR A 15 -0.06 8.33 5.39
N TYR A 16 1.13 8.92 5.47
CA TYR A 16 1.38 10.14 6.22
C TYR A 16 2.23 11.07 5.37
N TYR A 17 1.79 12.33 5.23
CA TYR A 17 2.49 13.37 4.50
C TYR A 17 3.16 14.31 5.50
N PHE A 18 4.49 14.34 5.49
CA PHE A 18 5.27 15.20 6.37
C PHE A 18 5.34 16.63 5.81
N GLU A 19 5.57 17.61 6.69
CA GLU A 19 5.73 19.01 6.29
C GLU A 19 6.93 19.23 5.34
N ASP A 20 7.94 18.35 5.39
CA ASP A 20 9.11 18.37 4.51
C ASP A 20 8.86 17.75 3.12
N GLY A 21 7.62 17.31 2.84
CA GLY A 21 7.20 16.73 1.57
C GLY A 21 7.45 15.22 1.44
N LYS A 22 7.96 14.55 2.48
CA LYS A 22 8.09 13.09 2.47
C LYS A 22 6.76 12.39 2.70
N LEU A 23 6.69 11.14 2.26
CA LEU A 23 5.57 10.23 2.46
C LEU A 23 6.07 8.96 3.16
N SER A 24 5.31 8.48 4.14
CA SER A 24 5.53 7.18 4.79
C SER A 24 4.21 6.43 4.96
N GLY A 25 4.29 5.10 5.03
CA GLY A 25 3.18 4.22 5.38
C GLY A 25 3.14 3.86 6.86
N ASP A 26 2.29 2.90 7.22
CA ASP A 26 2.14 2.38 8.59
C ASP A 26 3.23 1.35 8.94
N LEU A 27 3.91 0.79 7.94
CA LEU A 27 5.02 -0.12 8.12
C LEU A 27 6.29 0.66 8.46
N ASP A 28 6.81 0.45 9.67
CA ASP A 28 8.11 0.98 10.09
C ASP A 28 9.26 0.25 9.38
N MET A 29 9.79 0.88 8.34
CA MET A 29 10.90 0.38 7.53
C MET A 29 12.24 0.30 8.28
N THR A 30 12.34 0.87 9.48
CA THR A 30 13.56 0.80 10.32
C THR A 30 13.54 -0.38 11.29
N SER A 31 12.41 -1.09 11.40
CA SER A 31 12.27 -2.25 12.27
C SER A 31 13.14 -3.43 11.80
N PRO A 32 13.83 -4.14 12.71
CA PRO A 32 14.59 -5.34 12.35
C PRO A 32 13.70 -6.48 11.84
N ASP A 33 12.39 -6.41 12.09
CA ASP A 33 11.42 -7.39 11.61
C ASP A 33 11.15 -7.29 10.10
N ILE A 34 11.62 -6.24 9.42
CA ILE A 34 11.43 -6.06 7.96
C ILE A 34 12.08 -7.19 7.17
N ASP A 35 13.22 -7.70 7.63
CA ASP A 35 13.96 -8.78 6.95
C ASP A 35 13.19 -10.12 6.94
N LYS A 36 12.18 -10.26 7.80
CA LYS A 36 11.30 -11.44 7.86
C LYS A 36 10.29 -11.49 6.71
N LEU A 37 10.07 -10.38 6.01
CA LEU A 37 8.99 -10.25 5.04
C LEU A 37 9.37 -10.88 3.69
N SER A 38 8.45 -11.66 3.12
CA SER A 38 8.56 -12.13 1.73
C SER A 38 8.38 -10.98 0.74
N PHE A 39 7.48 -10.06 1.06
CA PHE A 39 7.26 -8.83 0.29
C PHE A 39 6.51 -7.80 1.15
N TYR A 40 6.58 -6.55 0.73
CA TYR A 40 5.71 -5.48 1.24
C TYR A 40 5.32 -4.52 0.12
N THR A 41 4.23 -3.78 0.29
CA THR A 41 3.88 -2.68 -0.61
C THR A 41 4.52 -1.38 -0.11
N PRO A 42 5.33 -0.68 -0.92
CA PRO A 42 6.01 0.53 -0.49
C PRO A 42 5.07 1.74 -0.40
N THR A 43 5.42 2.69 0.46
CA THR A 43 4.80 4.01 0.48
C THR A 43 5.91 5.06 0.37
N PRO A 44 5.94 5.91 -0.68
CA PRO A 44 4.97 5.99 -1.79
C PRO A 44 5.13 4.87 -2.84
N GLY A 45 4.12 4.70 -3.69
CA GLY A 45 4.20 3.86 -4.91
C GLY A 45 3.53 2.48 -4.84
N GLY A 46 3.00 2.08 -3.69
CA GLY A 46 2.32 0.79 -3.50
C GLY A 46 0.82 0.83 -3.76
N THR A 47 0.03 0.85 -2.68
CA THR A 47 -1.44 0.66 -2.75
C THR A 47 -2.19 1.84 -3.36
N GLY A 48 -1.67 3.07 -3.24
CA GLY A 48 -2.31 4.29 -3.77
C GLY A 48 -2.61 4.25 -5.28
N PRO A 49 -1.60 4.01 -6.15
CA PRO A 49 -1.84 3.87 -7.59
C PRO A 49 -2.83 2.75 -7.95
N ILE A 50 -2.79 1.63 -7.21
CA ILE A 50 -3.74 0.52 -7.40
C ILE A 50 -5.17 0.98 -7.07
N LEU A 51 -5.36 1.76 -5.99
CA LEU A 51 -6.67 2.29 -5.63
C LEU A 51 -7.27 3.16 -6.75
N VAL A 52 -6.47 4.05 -7.34
CA VAL A 52 -6.91 4.89 -8.48
C VAL A 52 -7.30 4.02 -9.68
N ALA A 53 -6.45 3.04 -10.04
CA ALA A 53 -6.75 2.14 -11.14
C ALA A 53 -8.05 1.34 -10.91
N LYS A 54 -8.26 0.84 -9.68
CA LYS A 54 -9.48 0.09 -9.33
C LYS A 54 -10.72 0.96 -9.27
N LEU A 55 -10.61 2.22 -8.86
CA LEU A 55 -11.71 3.17 -8.95
C LEU A 55 -12.16 3.36 -10.41
N LEU A 56 -11.21 3.56 -11.33
CA LEU A 56 -11.50 3.72 -12.76
C LEU A 56 -12.07 2.43 -13.39
N GLU A 57 -11.51 1.28 -13.02
CA GLU A 57 -12.03 -0.02 -13.48
C GLU A 57 -13.48 -0.23 -13.03
N ASN A 58 -13.79 0.07 -11.78
CA ASN A 58 -15.16 -0.04 -11.25
C ASN A 58 -16.10 0.95 -11.93
N PHE A 59 -15.66 2.19 -12.15
CA PHE A 59 -16.42 3.19 -12.90
C PHE A 59 -16.74 2.69 -14.32
N TYR A 60 -15.74 2.16 -15.04
CA TYR A 60 -15.95 1.59 -16.37
C TYR A 60 -16.98 0.45 -16.35
N LYS A 61 -16.80 -0.57 -15.49
CA LYS A 61 -17.70 -1.73 -15.39
C LYS A 61 -19.16 -1.36 -15.13
N LEU A 62 -19.40 -0.36 -14.27
CA LEU A 62 -20.75 0.12 -13.96
C LEU A 62 -21.43 0.78 -15.17
N ASN A 63 -20.66 1.44 -16.04
CA ASN A 63 -21.20 2.12 -17.21
C ASN A 63 -21.22 1.23 -18.46
N SER A 64 -20.39 0.19 -18.54
CA SER A 64 -20.36 -0.75 -19.67
C SER A 64 -21.54 -1.72 -19.69
N SER A 65 -22.25 -1.92 -18.57
CA SER A 65 -23.40 -2.83 -18.48
C SER A 65 -24.73 -2.18 -18.92
N ASN A 66 -24.72 -0.88 -19.25
CA ASN A 66 -25.90 -0.10 -19.67
C ASN A 66 -25.84 0.32 -21.16
N VAL A 67 -25.00 -0.34 -21.96
CA VAL A 67 -24.91 -0.20 -23.43
C VAL A 67 -25.31 -1.52 -24.08
#